data_AF-A0AAV6W7A3-F1
#
_entry.id   AF-A0AAV6W7A3-F1
#
_cell.length_a   1.000
_cell.length_b   1.000
_cell.length_c   1.000
_cell.angle_alpha   90.00
_cell.angle_beta   90.00
_cell.angle_gamma   90.00
#
_symmetry.space_group_name_H-M   'P 1'
#
loop_
_entity.id
_entity.type
_entity.pdbx_description
1 polymer ?
#
loop_
_entity_poly.entity_id
_entity_poly.type
_entity_poly.pdbx_seq_one_letter_code
_entity_poly.pdbx_strand_id
1 'polypeptide(L)'
;MHSLRRYEIPLRKYMTLMELEERIERLFYKLLIDNVEELLPVVYTPTVGEACQKYGSIFRRPQGLYISIKENYVFISAVLKAFY
;
A
#
# COMPACT_ATOMS: atom_id res chain seq x y z
N MET A 1 -15.55 -6.23 5.28
CA MET A 1 -16.00 -4.98 5.95
C MET A 1 -16.09 -5.06 7.46
N HIS A 2 -16.78 -6.05 8.06
CA HIS A 2 -17.02 -6.06 9.52
C HIS A 2 -15.75 -5.92 10.37
N SER A 3 -14.68 -6.67 10.07
CA SER A 3 -13.40 -6.58 10.81
C SER A 3 -12.68 -5.23 10.63
N LEU A 4 -12.76 -4.62 9.44
CA LEU A 4 -12.14 -3.30 9.17
C LEU A 4 -12.82 -2.18 9.95
N ARG A 5 -14.16 -2.21 10.03
CA ARG A 5 -14.94 -1.19 10.76
C ARG A 5 -14.70 -1.21 12.27
N ARG A 6 -14.21 -2.33 12.83
CA ARG A 6 -13.84 -2.45 14.25
C ARG A 6 -12.55 -1.71 14.61
N TYR A 7 -11.71 -1.37 13.65
CA TYR A 7 -10.52 -0.57 13.92
C TYR A 7 -10.92 0.90 14.06
N GLU A 8 -10.58 1.51 15.19
CA GLU A 8 -10.83 2.94 15.42
C GLU A 8 -9.75 3.81 14.74
N ILE A 9 -8.51 3.32 14.69
CA ILE A 9 -7.37 4.05 14.13
C ILE A 9 -7.31 3.85 12.60
N PRO A 10 -7.39 4.91 11.78
CA PRO A 10 -7.33 4.82 10.32
C PRO A 10 -6.07 4.11 9.80
N LEU A 11 -4.91 4.39 10.39
CA LEU A 11 -3.65 3.73 10.02
C LEU A 11 -3.70 2.20 10.14
N ARG A 12 -4.45 1.67 11.11
CA ARG A 12 -4.61 0.22 11.28
C ARG A 12 -5.48 -0.39 10.18
N LYS A 13 -6.50 0.35 9.70
CA LYS A 13 -7.29 -0.03 8.52
C LYS A 13 -6.42 0.00 7.26
N TYR A 14 -5.60 1.05 7.09
CA TYR A 14 -4.66 1.16 5.98
C TYR A 14 -3.73 -0.06 5.91
N MET A 15 -3.04 -0.39 7.01
CA MET A 15 -2.14 -1.56 7.05
C MET A 15 -2.87 -2.86 6.70
N THR A 16 -4.10 -3.04 7.19
CA THR A 16 -4.90 -4.23 6.89
C THR A 16 -5.30 -4.31 5.41
N LEU A 17 -5.59 -3.16 4.78
CA LEU A 17 -5.93 -3.09 3.37
C LEU A 17 -4.72 -3.33 2.47
N MET A 18 -3.55 -2.79 2.81
CA MET A 18 -2.30 -3.07 2.09
C MET A 18 -1.91 -4.56 2.21
N GLU A 19 -2.11 -5.18 3.38
CA GLU A 19 -1.95 -6.64 3.53
C GLU A 19 -2.93 -7.45 2.67
N LEU A 20 -4.15 -6.95 2.48
CA LEU A 20 -5.16 -7.60 1.64
C LEU A 20 -4.79 -7.50 0.16
N GLU A 21 -4.34 -6.32 -0.28
CA GLU A 21 -3.86 -6.07 -1.64
C GLU A 21 -2.75 -7.05 -2.02
N GLU A 22 -1.74 -7.22 -1.16
CA GLU A 22 -0.64 -8.15 -1.40
C GLU A 22 -1.06 -9.62 -1.46
N ARG A 23 -2.09 -10.01 -0.70
CA ARG A 23 -2.52 -11.41 -0.60
C ARG A 23 -3.52 -11.79 -1.68
N ILE A 24 -4.52 -10.93 -1.91
CA ILE A 24 -5.67 -11.18 -2.78
C ILE A 24 -6.09 -9.85 -3.42
N GLU A 25 -5.29 -9.38 -4.37
CA GLU A 25 -5.49 -8.12 -5.11
C GLU A 25 -6.92 -7.94 -5.64
N ARG A 26 -7.51 -8.99 -6.24
CA ARG A 26 -8.90 -8.95 -6.74
C ARG A 26 -9.92 -8.64 -5.64
N LEU A 27 -9.73 -9.19 -4.44
CA LEU A 27 -10.62 -8.94 -3.32
C LEU A 27 -10.40 -7.53 -2.76
N PHE A 28 -9.16 -7.05 -2.72
CA PHE A 28 -8.86 -5.66 -2.37
C PHE A 28 -9.61 -4.68 -3.28
N TYR A 29 -9.48 -4.81 -4.60
CA TYR A 29 -10.15 -3.91 -5.53
C TYR A 29 -11.67 -4.05 -5.50
N LYS A 30 -12.21 -5.27 -5.39
CA LYS A 30 -13.66 -5.44 -5.24
C LYS A 30 -14.18 -4.75 -3.98
N LEU A 31 -13.50 -4.94 -2.84
CA LEU A 31 -13.86 -4.32 -1.57
C LEU A 31 -13.81 -2.79 -1.65
N LEU A 32 -12.76 -2.25 -2.28
CA LEU A 32 -12.55 -0.81 -2.48
C LEU A 32 -13.65 -0.20 -3.36
N ILE A 33 -13.98 -0.81 -4.50
CA ILE A 33 -15.02 -0.34 -5.41
C ILE A 33 -16.39 -0.37 -4.73
N ASP A 34 -16.73 -1.47 -4.04
CA ASP A 34 -18.03 -1.63 -3.39
C ASP A 34 -18.23 -0.66 -2.20
N ASN A 35 -17.16 -0.04 -1.66
CA ASN A 35 -17.19 0.82 -0.47
C ASN A 35 -16.31 2.08 -0.62
N VAL A 36 -16.27 2.66 -1.83
CA VAL A 36 -15.29 3.69 -2.19
C VAL A 36 -15.31 4.91 -1.28
N GLU A 37 -16.49 5.42 -0.92
CA GLU A 37 -16.61 6.60 -0.05
C GLU A 37 -16.02 6.36 1.35
N GLU A 38 -16.16 5.14 1.89
CA GLU A 38 -15.64 4.76 3.20
C GLU A 38 -14.12 4.47 3.16
N LEU A 39 -13.63 3.86 2.08
CA LEU A 39 -12.28 3.29 2.03
C LEU A 39 -11.26 4.17 1.31
N LEU A 40 -11.68 5.05 0.40
CA LEU A 40 -10.76 5.94 -0.32
C LEU A 40 -9.96 6.86 0.64
N PRO A 41 -10.57 7.46 1.68
CA PRO A 41 -9.81 8.26 2.67
C PRO A 41 -8.85 7.44 3.54
N VAL A 42 -9.02 6.11 3.57
CA VAL A 42 -8.16 5.18 4.31
C VAL A 42 -6.95 4.78 3.47
N VAL A 43 -7.12 4.48 2.17
CA VAL A 43 -6.01 4.03 1.30
C VAL A 43 -5.23 5.19 0.68
N TYR A 44 -5.84 6.37 0.58
CA TYR A 44 -5.23 7.57 0.02
C TYR A 44 -5.21 8.70 1.06
N THR A 45 -5.46 9.94 0.66
CA THR A 45 -5.46 11.09 1.56
C THR A 45 -6.64 11.03 2.55
N PRO A 46 -6.44 11.33 3.85
CA PRO A 46 -5.19 11.77 4.48
C PRO A 46 -4.30 10.63 5.02
N THR A 47 -4.84 9.42 5.18
CA THR A 47 -4.18 8.32 5.93
C THR A 47 -2.86 7.86 5.31
N VAL A 48 -2.75 7.86 3.98
CA VAL A 48 -1.49 7.53 3.29
C VAL A 48 -0.36 8.48 3.67
N GLY A 49 -0.67 9.74 4.01
CA GLY A 49 0.33 10.71 4.49
C GLY A 49 0.91 10.31 5.84
N GLU A 50 0.06 9.88 6.78
CA GLU A 50 0.51 9.34 8.07
C GLU A 50 1.32 8.05 7.87
N ALA A 51 0.88 7.17 6.95
CA ALA A 51 1.61 5.96 6.61
C ALA A 51 3.01 6.27 6.05
N CYS A 52 3.14 7.28 5.18
CA CYS A 52 4.43 7.74 4.67
C CYS A 52 5.34 8.26 5.79
N GLN A 53 4.81 9.07 6.71
CA GLN A 53 5.58 9.57 7.86
C GLN A 53 6.09 8.43 8.76
N LYS A 54 5.30 7.38 8.90
CA LYS A 54 5.61 6.22 9.76
C LYS A 54 6.20 5.04 8.98
N TYR A 55 6.52 5.20 7.69
CA TYR A 55 6.77 4.09 6.77
C TYR A 55 7.83 3.12 7.29
N GLY A 56 8.95 3.64 7.80
CA GLY A 56 10.01 2.80 8.36
C GLY A 56 9.59 1.93 9.55
N SER A 57 8.58 2.36 10.32
CA SER A 57 8.08 1.61 11.49
C SER A 57 6.97 0.60 11.15
N ILE A 58 6.23 0.85 10.06
CA ILE A 58 5.10 0.00 9.63
C ILE A 58 5.45 -0.88 8.43
N PHE A 59 6.67 -0.77 7.90
CA PHE A 59 7.15 -1.54 6.77
C PHE A 59 7.03 -3.04 7.03
N ARG A 60 6.48 -3.77 6.07
CA ARG A 60 6.31 -5.24 6.17
C ARG A 60 6.92 -5.98 5.00
N ARG A 61 6.52 -5.61 3.78
CA ARG A 61 7.02 -6.18 2.54
C ARG A 61 7.27 -5.06 1.53
N PRO A 62 8.28 -5.23 0.65
CA PRO A 62 8.51 -4.28 -0.41
C PRO A 62 7.34 -4.31 -1.39
N GLN A 63 6.79 -3.13 -1.69
CA GLN A 63 5.80 -2.92 -2.73
C GLN A 63 6.37 -1.97 -3.76
N GLY A 64 6.30 -2.34 -5.04
CA GLY A 64 6.91 -1.57 -6.12
C GLY A 64 8.44 -1.69 -6.16
N LEU A 65 9.09 -0.64 -6.66
CA LEU A 65 10.53 -0.57 -6.86
C LEU A 65 11.12 0.60 -6.07
N TYR A 66 12.27 0.39 -5.45
CA TYR A 66 13.08 1.45 -4.82
C TYR A 66 14.34 1.62 -5.66
N ILE A 67 14.53 2.83 -6.19
CA ILE A 67 15.69 3.18 -7.00
C ILE A 67 16.44 4.30 -6.29
N SER A 68 17.67 4.03 -5.87
CA SER A 68 18.53 5.02 -5.21
C SER A 68 19.35 5.81 -6.23
N ILE A 69 19.73 7.05 -5.88
CA ILE A 69 20.69 7.85 -6.66
C ILE A 69 22.07 7.18 -6.82
N LYS A 70 22.37 6.15 -6.01
CA LYS A 70 23.62 5.37 -6.08
C LYS A 70 23.62 4.36 -7.23
N GLU A 71 22.48 4.09 -7.84
CA GLU A 71 22.33 3.08 -8.89
C GLU A 71 22.61 3.68 -10.26
N ASN A 72 23.34 2.95 -11.11
CA ASN A 72 23.67 3.40 -12.45
C ASN A 72 22.63 2.95 -13.48
N TYR A 73 22.70 3.51 -14.69
CA TYR A 73 21.76 3.20 -15.78
C TYR A 73 21.66 1.70 -16.09
N VAL A 74 22.77 0.96 -16.05
CA VAL A 74 22.79 -0.48 -16.33
C VAL A 74 21.96 -1.24 -15.29
N PHE A 75 22.12 -0.91 -14.01
CA PHE A 75 21.33 -1.49 -12.92
C PHE A 75 19.85 -1.12 -13.04
N ILE A 76 19.54 0.16 -13.25
CA ILE A 76 18.16 0.65 -13.40
C ILE A 76 17.47 -0.05 -14.57
N SER A 77 18.14 -0.18 -15.72
CA SER A 77 17.60 -0.89 -16.88
C SER A 77 17.32 -2.36 -16.58
N ALA A 78 18.20 -3.03 -15.82
CA ALA A 78 18.01 -4.42 -15.43
C ALA A 78 16.80 -4.59 -14.48
N VAL A 79 16.67 -3.73 -13.47
CA VAL A 79 15.56 -3.79 -12.50
C VAL A 79 14.22 -3.52 -13.16
N LEU A 80 14.12 -2.52 -14.04
CA LEU A 80 12.89 -2.23 -14.77
C LEU A 80 12.46 -3.39 -15.68
N LYS A 81 13.42 -4.08 -16.30
CA LYS A 81 13.16 -5.29 -17.12
C LYS A 81 12.77 -6.51 -16.29
N ALA A 82 13.13 -6.56 -15.01
CA ALA A 82 12.75 -7.66 -14.14
C ALA A 82 11.34 -7.48 -13.55
N PHE A 83 10.81 -6.26 -13.59
CA PHE A 83 9.50 -5.91 -13.02
C PHE A 83 8.35 -6.02 -14.05
N TYR A 84 8.66 -6.07 -15.34
CA TYR A 84 7.73 -6.27 -16.48
C TYR A 84 8.02 -7.59 -17.18
#